data_AF-A0A7N2R6T6-F1
#
_entry.id   AF-A0A7N2R6T6-F1
#
_cell.length_a   1.000
_cell.length_b   1.000
_cell.length_c   1.000
_cell.angle_alpha   90.00
_cell.angle_beta   90.00
_cell.angle_gamma   90.00
#
_symmetry.space_group_name_H-M   'P 1'
#
loop_
_entity.id
_entity.type
_entity.pdbx_description
1 polymer ?
#
loop_
_entity_poly.entity_id
_entity_poly.type
_entity_poly.pdbx_seq_one_letter_code
_entity_poly.pdbx_strand_id
1 'polypeptide(L)'
;MAIDRDEEGLYYGVNLRGANFLILCARLGGKNKPLSDLRREEISFPSNVMLGTTQELFDFIALELAKFVSAQPKNDNDVPTNQKKLGFTLSYPVDQGAASPGTAMKWKSFSAVNDTIGNLAGDRYSNRETVASVTLGMTTNAAYVEPAHAVPRWHGLSPNSEEMISSHEILQVISTEWGNFNSIHFPLTEFDSRLYAESPNPGSQIFEKLIAGTYLGEIVRRVLLKMAQETALFGDSVPSKLNTLYILRRFVDSCVLKQDFNKFYDRIAWKNSN
;
A
#
# COMPACT_ATOMS: atom_id res chain seq x y z
N MET A 1 6.78 -11.98 8.56
CA MET A 1 6.67 -11.16 9.78
C MET A 1 5.49 -11.71 10.57
N ALA A 2 5.74 -12.42 11.67
CA ALA A 2 4.68 -12.81 12.60
C ALA A 2 4.31 -11.58 13.44
N ILE A 3 3.02 -11.40 13.74
CA ILE A 3 2.49 -10.25 14.49
C ILE A 3 1.79 -10.82 15.71
N ASP A 4 2.58 -11.09 16.73
CA ASP A 4 2.13 -11.84 17.90
C ASP A 4 1.55 -10.93 18.99
N ARG A 5 1.56 -9.60 18.79
CA ARG A 5 1.16 -8.56 19.75
C ARG A 5 2.01 -8.50 21.01
N ASP A 6 3.19 -9.12 20.96
CA ASP A 6 4.22 -9.00 21.98
C ASP A 6 5.20 -7.87 21.66
N GLU A 7 5.03 -7.20 20.52
CA GLU A 7 5.84 -6.05 20.15
C GLU A 7 5.62 -4.90 21.14
N GLU A 8 6.71 -4.46 21.76
CA GLU A 8 6.73 -3.31 22.65
C GLU A 8 7.66 -2.23 22.09
N GLY A 9 7.33 -0.97 22.39
CA GLY A 9 8.18 0.19 22.10
C GLY A 9 7.56 1.19 21.13
N LEU A 10 8.36 2.19 20.74
CA LEU A 10 7.96 3.26 19.84
C LEU A 10 8.40 2.94 18.41
N TYR A 11 7.44 2.94 17.49
CA TYR A 11 7.63 2.59 16.09
C TYR A 11 7.27 3.77 15.19
N TYR A 12 8.06 3.99 14.15
CA TYR A 12 7.81 4.99 13.13
C TYR A 12 7.53 4.30 11.81
N GLY A 13 6.61 4.87 11.03
CA GLY A 13 6.23 4.40 9.71
C GLY A 13 6.27 5.53 8.72
N VAL A 14 6.78 5.27 7.51
CA VAL A 14 6.66 6.16 6.36
C VAL A 14 5.94 5.41 5.25
N ASN A 15 4.83 5.94 4.75
CA ASN A 15 4.06 5.36 3.66
C ASN A 15 4.04 6.35 2.48
N LEU A 16 4.64 5.97 1.34
CA LEU A 16 4.67 6.82 0.14
C LEU A 16 3.38 6.67 -0.67
N ARG A 17 2.65 7.77 -0.90
CA ARG A 17 1.31 7.80 -1.52
C ARG A 17 1.26 8.73 -2.72
N GLY A 18 1.89 8.32 -3.82
CA GLY A 18 1.89 9.11 -5.06
C GLY A 18 2.55 10.48 -4.86
N ALA A 19 1.75 11.57 -4.80
CA ALA A 19 2.23 12.94 -4.62
C ALA A 19 2.34 13.38 -3.14
N ASN A 20 1.91 12.54 -2.20
CA ASN A 20 2.07 12.76 -0.77
C ASN A 20 2.81 11.58 -0.14
N PHE A 21 3.21 11.72 1.11
CA PHE A 21 3.57 10.60 1.97
C PHE A 21 3.05 10.83 3.38
N LEU A 22 2.80 9.73 4.08
CA LEU A 22 2.33 9.71 5.46
C LEU A 22 3.49 9.31 6.36
N ILE A 23 3.82 10.17 7.31
CA ILE A 23 4.67 9.82 8.46
C ILE A 23 3.74 9.45 9.61
N LEU A 24 4.04 8.37 10.32
CA LEU A 24 3.34 8.02 11.54
C LEU A 24 4.29 7.54 12.63
N CYS A 25 3.80 7.65 13.86
CA CYS A 25 4.41 7.13 15.07
C CYS A 25 3.33 6.42 15.87
N ALA A 26 3.62 5.25 16.41
CA ALA A 26 2.75 4.59 17.37
C ALA A 26 3.58 3.88 18.44
N ARG A 27 3.05 3.84 19.67
CA ARG A 27 3.60 3.03 20.75
C ARG A 27 2.83 1.72 20.84
N LEU A 28 3.57 0.63 20.74
CA LEU A 28 3.07 -0.72 20.97
C LEU A 28 3.36 -1.08 22.44
N GLY A 29 2.34 -1.53 23.16
CA GLY A 29 2.44 -1.79 24.60
C GLY A 29 2.82 -3.24 24.96
N GLY A 30 2.97 -4.12 23.96
CA GLY A 30 3.12 -5.56 24.12
C GLY A 30 1.93 -6.23 24.82
N LYS A 31 1.94 -7.57 24.90
CA LYS A 31 1.00 -8.37 25.69
C LYS A 31 -0.48 -8.02 25.44
N ASN A 32 -0.87 -7.89 24.17
CA ASN A 32 -2.23 -7.55 23.73
C ASN A 32 -2.72 -6.13 24.12
N LYS A 33 -1.85 -5.22 24.56
CA LYS A 33 -2.27 -3.84 24.83
C LYS A 33 -2.60 -3.09 23.52
N PRO A 34 -3.64 -2.22 23.54
CA PRO A 34 -3.98 -1.41 22.38
C PRO A 34 -2.87 -0.42 22.04
N LEU A 35 -2.89 0.06 20.79
CA LEU A 35 -2.02 1.13 20.31
C LEU A 35 -2.22 2.41 21.15
N SER A 36 -1.12 3.05 21.54
CA SER A 36 -1.13 4.37 22.18
C SER A 36 -0.19 5.34 21.45
N ASP A 37 -0.25 6.62 21.80
CA ASP A 37 0.60 7.69 21.24
C ASP A 37 0.61 7.73 19.70
N LEU A 38 -0.50 7.34 19.07
CA LEU A 38 -0.63 7.34 17.61
C LEU A 38 -0.64 8.78 17.09
N ARG A 39 0.40 9.13 16.35
CA ARG A 39 0.51 10.39 15.61
C ARG A 39 0.69 10.09 14.13
N ARG A 40 0.08 10.90 13.28
CA ARG A 40 0.23 10.80 11.84
C ARG A 40 0.22 12.19 11.21
N GLU A 41 1.03 12.35 10.18
CA GLU A 41 1.15 13.59 9.43
C GLU A 41 1.30 13.26 7.94
N GLU A 42 0.43 13.82 7.12
CA GLU A 42 0.50 13.68 5.66
C GLU A 42 1.17 14.91 5.07
N ILE A 43 2.18 14.68 4.25
CA ILE A 43 3.05 15.71 3.70
C ILE A 43 3.07 15.59 2.17
N SER A 44 2.78 16.69 1.48
CA SER A 44 2.86 16.75 0.02
C SER A 44 4.28 16.93 -0.44
N PHE A 45 4.67 16.20 -1.49
CA PHE A 45 5.95 16.42 -2.14
C PHE A 45 5.94 17.74 -2.93
N PRO A 46 6.96 18.59 -2.76
CA PRO A 46 7.17 19.75 -3.62
C PRO A 46 7.39 19.31 -5.07
N SER A 47 6.92 20.12 -6.03
CA SER A 47 7.04 19.81 -7.47
C SER A 47 8.49 19.56 -7.92
N ASN A 48 9.46 20.28 -7.33
CA ASN A 48 10.88 20.07 -7.63
C ASN A 48 11.42 18.73 -7.12
N VAL A 49 10.88 18.20 -6.03
CA VAL A 49 11.25 16.88 -5.50
C VAL A 49 10.64 15.78 -6.36
N MET A 50 9.38 15.94 -6.80
CA MET A 50 8.69 14.98 -7.68
C MET A 50 9.33 14.82 -9.06
N LEU A 51 10.01 15.86 -9.55
CA LEU A 51 10.71 15.87 -10.83
C LEU A 51 12.23 15.67 -10.67
N GLY A 52 12.70 15.58 -9.43
CA GLY A 52 14.12 15.49 -9.09
C GLY A 52 14.65 14.05 -9.09
N THR A 53 15.80 13.88 -8.48
CA THR A 53 16.50 12.62 -8.31
C THR A 53 15.96 11.82 -7.12
N THR A 54 16.20 10.51 -7.12
CA THR A 54 15.89 9.63 -6.00
C THR A 54 16.57 10.07 -4.70
N GLN A 55 17.76 10.67 -4.78
CA GLN A 55 18.46 11.22 -3.62
C GLN A 55 17.70 12.40 -3.02
N GLU A 56 17.27 13.36 -3.85
CA GLU A 56 16.48 14.51 -3.39
C GLU A 56 15.15 14.08 -2.75
N LEU A 57 14.51 13.02 -3.28
CA LEU A 57 13.33 12.42 -2.68
C LEU A 57 13.61 11.87 -1.27
N PHE A 58 14.66 11.06 -1.12
CA PHE A 58 15.00 10.48 0.18
C PHE A 58 15.50 11.52 1.19
N ASP A 59 16.25 12.52 0.74
CA ASP A 59 16.71 13.63 1.58
C ASP A 59 15.52 14.44 2.11
N PHE A 60 14.50 14.69 1.27
CA PHE A 60 13.27 15.35 1.70
C PHE A 60 12.50 14.52 2.74
N ILE A 61 12.32 13.21 2.50
CA ILE A 61 11.66 12.31 3.46
C ILE A 61 12.42 12.28 4.79
N ALA A 62 13.75 12.18 4.75
CA ALA A 62 14.59 12.16 5.94
C ALA A 62 14.48 13.47 6.74
N LEU A 63 14.43 14.62 6.05
CA LEU A 63 14.25 15.93 6.66
C LEU A 63 12.91 16.03 7.39
N GLU A 64 11.81 15.66 6.73
CA GLU A 64 10.47 15.71 7.33
C GLU A 64 10.31 14.70 8.48
N LEU A 65 10.91 13.51 8.36
CA LEU A 65 10.96 12.54 9.45
C LEU A 65 11.73 13.11 10.66
N ALA A 66 12.86 13.78 10.44
CA ALA A 66 13.63 14.40 11.52
C ALA A 66 12.83 15.51 12.23
N LYS A 67 12.09 16.33 11.48
CA LYS A 67 11.17 17.34 12.04
C LYS A 67 10.08 16.68 12.89
N PHE A 68 9.41 15.67 12.33
CA PHE A 68 8.33 14.93 13.00
C PHE A 68 8.79 14.29 14.32
N VAL A 69 9.97 13.66 14.31
CA VAL A 69 10.59 13.05 15.50
C VAL A 69 10.96 14.11 16.55
N SER A 70 11.50 15.25 16.13
CA SER A 70 11.91 16.33 17.03
C SER A 70 10.73 17.03 17.70
N ALA A 71 9.55 17.02 17.06
CA ALA A 71 8.31 17.57 17.59
C ALA A 71 7.60 16.63 18.60
N GLN A 72 8.23 15.55 19.07
CA GLN A 72 7.66 14.69 20.12
C GLN A 72 7.86 15.29 21.52
N PRO A 73 6.82 15.27 22.39
CA PRO A 73 7.00 15.60 23.80
C PRO A 73 8.00 14.62 24.41
N LYS A 74 9.01 15.14 25.11
CA LYS A 74 9.91 14.29 25.90
C LYS A 74 9.13 13.79 27.12
N ASN A 75 8.82 12.50 27.16
CA ASN A 75 8.30 11.88 28.38
C ASN A 75 9.47 11.45 29.26
N ASP A 76 9.49 11.89 30.53
CA ASP A 76 10.53 11.57 31.51
C ASP A 76 10.64 10.07 31.85
N ASN A 77 9.65 9.26 31.44
CA ASN A 77 9.64 7.80 31.59
C ASN A 77 10.17 7.04 30.36
N ASP A 78 10.50 7.73 29.27
CA ASP A 78 11.18 7.07 28.15
C ASP A 78 12.63 6.83 28.56
N VAL A 79 12.90 5.62 29.05
CA VAL A 79 14.27 5.06 29.10
C VAL A 79 14.91 5.37 27.74
N PRO A 80 16.16 5.88 27.68
CA PRO A 80 16.87 6.12 26.43
C PRO A 80 17.24 4.76 25.82
N THR A 81 16.23 4.01 25.37
CA THR A 81 16.44 2.91 24.45
C THR A 81 16.82 3.58 23.15
N ASN A 82 18.12 3.54 22.86
CA ASN A 82 18.76 3.93 21.61
C ASN A 82 18.29 3.04 20.42
N GLN A 83 16.99 2.76 20.35
CA GLN A 83 16.37 1.68 19.58
C GLN A 83 15.00 2.13 19.07
N LYS A 84 14.96 3.24 18.32
CA LYS A 84 13.79 3.54 17.50
C LYS A 84 13.77 2.56 16.32
N LYS A 85 12.60 2.02 15.99
CA LYS A 85 12.39 1.12 14.85
C LYS A 85 11.61 1.86 13.76
N LEU A 86 12.03 1.72 12.50
CA LEU A 86 11.47 2.44 11.36
C LEU A 86 11.05 1.44 10.29
N GLY A 87 9.77 1.46 9.95
CA GLY A 87 9.22 0.76 8.80
C GLY A 87 8.95 1.73 7.67
N PHE A 88 9.17 1.29 6.44
CA PHE A 88 8.75 1.97 5.22
C PHE A 88 7.73 1.10 4.52
N THR A 89 6.63 1.70 4.08
CA THR A 89 5.69 1.07 3.17
C THR A 89 5.75 1.77 1.81
N LEU A 90 5.83 0.97 0.76
CA LEU A 90 5.85 1.42 -0.62
C LEU A 90 4.63 0.83 -1.32
N SER A 91 3.85 1.68 -2.00
CA SER A 91 2.71 1.23 -2.82
C SER A 91 3.11 0.60 -4.15
N TYR A 92 4.42 0.49 -4.43
CA TYR A 92 4.98 -0.11 -5.64
C TYR A 92 5.53 -1.51 -5.33
N PRO A 93 5.58 -2.42 -6.31
CA PRO A 93 6.23 -3.72 -6.11
C PRO A 93 7.69 -3.50 -5.69
N VAL A 94 8.08 -4.09 -4.56
CA VAL A 94 9.45 -4.05 -4.01
C VAL A 94 10.01 -5.45 -4.01
N ASP A 95 11.13 -5.66 -4.70
CA ASP A 95 11.97 -6.83 -4.46
C ASP A 95 12.64 -6.68 -3.09
N GLN A 96 12.33 -7.58 -2.16
CA GLN A 96 12.89 -7.55 -0.80
C GLN A 96 14.36 -7.98 -0.83
N GLY A 97 15.25 -7.01 -1.03
CA GLY A 97 16.69 -7.13 -0.76
C GLY A 97 17.04 -6.77 0.69
N ALA A 98 18.12 -7.35 1.21
CA ALA A 98 18.59 -7.12 2.58
C ALA A 98 18.92 -5.64 2.88
N ALA A 99 18.63 -5.21 4.10
CA ALA A 99 18.80 -3.84 4.57
C ALA A 99 20.28 -3.38 4.57
N SER A 100 20.55 -2.20 4.01
CA SER A 100 21.88 -1.57 4.02
C SER A 100 22.09 -0.66 5.25
N PRO A 101 23.31 -0.59 5.81
CA PRO A 101 23.63 0.27 6.94
C PRO A 101 24.05 1.67 6.45
N GLY A 102 23.28 2.71 6.79
CA GLY A 102 23.59 4.11 6.53
C GLY A 102 23.65 4.94 7.82
N THR A 103 24.66 5.80 7.92
CA THR A 103 25.04 6.54 9.14
C THR A 103 24.25 7.86 9.30
N ALA A 104 23.14 7.84 10.04
CA ALA A 104 22.56 8.98 10.79
C ALA A 104 21.33 8.50 11.60
N MET A 105 21.32 8.71 12.92
CA MET A 105 20.44 8.05 13.92
C MET A 105 20.47 6.51 13.82
N LYS A 106 20.85 5.82 14.89
CA LYS A 106 21.04 4.36 14.87
C LYS A 106 19.68 3.64 14.88
N TRP A 107 19.03 3.56 13.72
CA TRP A 107 17.83 2.76 13.51
C TRP A 107 18.22 1.28 13.49
N LYS A 108 17.68 0.49 14.43
CA LYS A 108 18.07 -0.92 14.59
C LYS A 108 17.49 -1.85 13.53
N SER A 109 16.42 -1.46 12.86
CA SER A 109 15.73 -2.28 11.85
C SER A 109 15.04 -1.36 10.85
N PHE A 110 15.35 -1.56 9.58
CA PHE A 110 14.67 -0.97 8.42
C PHE A 110 13.94 -2.08 7.69
N SER A 111 12.65 -1.90 7.40
CA SER A 111 11.86 -2.87 6.63
C SER A 111 11.05 -2.10 5.59
N ALA A 112 11.24 -2.41 4.31
CA ALA A 112 10.37 -1.96 3.23
C ALA A 112 9.30 -3.03 2.96
N VAL A 113 8.02 -2.66 3.02
CA VAL A 113 6.90 -3.59 2.78
C VAL A 113 5.89 -3.02 1.79
N ASN A 114 5.18 -3.89 1.07
CA ASN A 114 4.01 -3.48 0.29
C ASN A 114 2.97 -2.84 1.22
N ASP A 115 2.33 -1.75 0.80
CA ASP A 115 1.30 -1.07 1.60
C ASP A 115 0.19 -2.00 2.11
N THR A 116 -0.20 -3.00 1.31
CA THR A 116 -1.23 -3.98 1.67
C THR A 116 -0.76 -4.89 2.81
N ILE A 117 0.53 -5.25 2.84
CA ILE A 117 1.15 -5.98 3.95
C ILE A 117 1.18 -5.09 5.19
N GLY A 118 1.55 -3.82 5.04
CA GLY A 118 1.54 -2.85 6.14
C GLY A 118 0.16 -2.65 6.76
N ASN A 119 -0.87 -2.54 5.91
CA ASN A 119 -2.27 -2.46 6.33
C ASN A 119 -2.69 -3.73 7.07
N LEU A 120 -2.44 -4.91 6.49
CA LEU A 120 -2.72 -6.20 7.15
C LEU A 120 -2.04 -6.27 8.52
N ALA A 121 -0.81 -5.78 8.62
CA ALA A 121 -0.06 -5.85 9.85
C ALA A 121 -0.66 -4.97 10.95
N GLY A 122 -0.99 -3.72 10.63
CA GLY A 122 -1.64 -2.79 11.55
C GLY A 122 -3.04 -3.26 11.97
N ASP A 123 -3.82 -3.75 11.01
CA ASP A 123 -5.17 -4.23 11.25
C ASP A 123 -5.16 -5.51 12.09
N ARG A 124 -4.22 -6.42 11.89
CA ARG A 124 -4.06 -7.64 12.69
C ARG A 124 -3.55 -7.34 14.11
N TYR A 125 -2.66 -6.35 14.25
CA TYR A 125 -2.27 -5.83 15.56
C TYR A 125 -3.48 -5.27 16.33
N SER A 126 -4.47 -4.72 15.64
CA SER A 126 -5.70 -4.18 16.27
C SER A 126 -6.78 -5.25 16.46
N ASN A 127 -6.96 -6.16 15.50
CA ASN A 127 -7.89 -7.30 15.53
C ASN A 127 -7.25 -8.60 15.02
N ARG A 128 -7.06 -9.63 15.88
CA ARG A 128 -6.42 -10.91 15.49
C ARG A 128 -7.23 -11.70 14.45
N GLU A 129 -8.53 -11.43 14.32
CA GLU A 129 -9.40 -12.05 13.32
C GLU A 129 -9.17 -11.49 11.90
N THR A 130 -8.38 -10.42 11.75
CA THR A 130 -8.02 -9.90 10.42
C THR A 130 -7.09 -10.88 9.71
N VAL A 131 -7.63 -11.63 8.75
CA VAL A 131 -6.90 -12.63 7.96
C VAL A 131 -6.37 -12.11 6.63
N ALA A 132 -6.92 -11.01 6.12
CA ALA A 132 -6.55 -10.44 4.84
C ALA A 132 -6.74 -8.91 4.82
N SER A 133 -5.98 -8.27 3.95
CA SER A 133 -6.10 -6.85 3.62
C SER A 133 -6.17 -6.70 2.10
N VAL A 134 -6.99 -5.77 1.64
CA VAL A 134 -7.15 -5.46 0.23
C VAL A 134 -6.95 -3.96 0.04
N THR A 135 -6.02 -3.61 -0.83
CA THR A 135 -5.80 -2.24 -1.28
C THR A 135 -6.62 -2.01 -2.55
N LEU A 136 -7.53 -1.04 -2.49
CA LEU A 136 -8.30 -0.55 -3.62
C LEU A 136 -8.20 0.97 -3.65
N GLY A 137 -7.53 1.50 -4.66
CA GLY A 137 -7.31 2.92 -4.82
C GLY A 137 -6.65 3.17 -6.17
N MET A 138 -5.61 4.03 -6.19
CA MET A 138 -4.82 4.24 -7.39
C MET A 138 -4.17 2.96 -7.92
N THR A 139 -3.78 2.06 -7.02
CA THR A 139 -3.29 0.71 -7.32
C THR A 139 -4.22 -0.33 -6.68
N THR A 140 -4.00 -1.61 -6.98
CA THR A 140 -4.71 -2.69 -6.29
C THR A 140 -3.83 -3.87 -5.95
N ASN A 141 -3.98 -4.39 -4.73
CA ASN A 141 -3.34 -5.62 -4.29
C ASN A 141 -4.15 -6.27 -3.16
N ALA A 142 -3.90 -7.55 -2.88
CA ALA A 142 -4.36 -8.24 -1.69
C ALA A 142 -3.19 -8.93 -0.97
N ALA A 143 -3.23 -8.92 0.35
CA ALA A 143 -2.32 -9.69 1.19
C ALA A 143 -3.12 -10.47 2.23
N TYR A 144 -2.68 -11.67 2.57
CA TYR A 144 -3.34 -12.52 3.57
C TYR A 144 -2.34 -13.29 4.42
N VAL A 145 -2.78 -13.84 5.53
CA VAL A 145 -1.98 -14.74 6.37
C VAL A 145 -2.23 -16.19 5.98
N GLU A 146 -1.15 -16.96 5.86
CA GLU A 146 -1.17 -18.39 5.54
C GLU A 146 -0.26 -19.13 6.54
N PRO A 147 -0.62 -20.31 7.05
CA PRO A 147 0.30 -21.12 7.84
C PRO A 147 1.57 -21.45 7.06
N ALA A 148 2.73 -21.32 7.70
CA ALA A 148 4.02 -21.52 7.04
C ALA A 148 4.15 -22.90 6.38
N HIS A 149 3.53 -23.92 6.97
CA HIS A 149 3.55 -25.30 6.45
C HIS A 149 2.75 -25.45 5.14
N ALA A 150 1.78 -24.56 4.87
CA ALA A 150 0.97 -24.57 3.67
C ALA A 150 1.65 -23.84 2.50
N VAL A 151 2.81 -23.19 2.71
CA VAL A 151 3.56 -22.44 1.70
C VAL A 151 4.67 -23.32 1.10
N PRO A 152 4.50 -23.90 -0.11
CA PRO A 152 5.38 -24.98 -0.61
C PRO A 152 6.82 -24.53 -0.93
N ARG A 153 7.06 -23.22 -1.06
CA ARG A 153 8.38 -22.63 -1.37
C ARG A 153 9.01 -21.91 -0.18
N TRP A 154 8.47 -22.10 1.03
CA TRP A 154 9.06 -21.50 2.21
C TRP A 154 10.31 -22.27 2.64
N HIS A 155 11.45 -21.87 2.09
CA HIS A 155 12.77 -22.27 2.58
C HIS A 155 13.13 -21.37 3.77
N GLY A 156 12.41 -21.50 4.89
CA GLY A 156 12.79 -20.84 6.13
C GLY A 156 14.21 -21.22 6.55
N LEU A 157 14.81 -20.43 7.46
CA LEU A 157 16.05 -20.79 8.16
C LEU A 157 15.91 -22.24 8.66
N SER A 158 16.91 -23.07 8.35
CA SER A 158 17.01 -24.46 8.83
C SER A 158 16.56 -24.54 10.29
N PRO A 159 15.72 -25.52 10.67
CA PRO A 159 15.23 -25.68 12.03
C PRO A 159 16.36 -26.15 12.95
N ASN A 160 17.30 -25.26 13.25
CA ASN A 160 18.34 -25.44 14.26
C ASN A 160 18.20 -24.34 15.31
N SER A 161 17.06 -24.31 15.98
CA SER A 161 16.98 -23.88 17.38
C SER A 161 15.73 -24.48 18.00
N GLU A 162 15.94 -25.34 18.99
CA GLU A 162 14.93 -25.97 19.83
C GLU A 162 14.10 -24.96 20.68
N GLU A 163 14.13 -23.67 20.34
CA GLU A 163 13.42 -22.58 21.05
C GLU A 163 12.09 -22.16 20.40
N MET A 164 11.70 -22.70 19.23
CA MET A 164 10.53 -22.23 18.47
C MET A 164 9.28 -23.12 18.52
N ILE A 165 9.18 -24.01 19.52
CA ILE A 165 7.95 -24.79 19.77
C ILE A 165 7.29 -24.30 21.06
N SER A 166 6.72 -23.10 21.02
CA SER A 166 5.69 -22.69 21.96
C SER A 166 4.37 -22.47 21.21
N SER A 167 3.69 -23.58 20.91
CA SER A 167 2.23 -23.71 20.75
C SER A 167 1.46 -22.79 19.76
N HIS A 168 2.12 -21.86 19.07
CA HIS A 168 1.51 -20.94 18.11
C HIS A 168 1.98 -21.30 16.71
N GLU A 169 1.01 -21.51 15.82
CA GLU A 169 1.25 -21.79 14.41
C GLU A 169 1.99 -20.61 13.76
N ILE A 170 3.12 -20.87 13.12
CA ILE A 170 3.90 -19.83 12.44
C ILE A 170 3.10 -19.37 11.23
N LEU A 171 2.69 -18.10 11.23
CA LEU A 171 1.98 -17.48 10.11
C LEU A 171 2.95 -16.72 9.21
N GLN A 172 2.78 -16.91 7.90
CA GLN A 172 3.43 -16.12 6.86
C GLN A 172 2.44 -15.14 6.25
N VAL A 173 2.90 -13.94 5.92
CA VAL A 173 2.12 -12.98 5.15
C VAL A 173 2.42 -13.19 3.67
N ILE A 174 1.39 -13.47 2.89
CA ILE A 174 1.46 -13.63 1.43
C ILE A 174 0.94 -12.35 0.78
N SER A 175 1.79 -11.64 0.04
CA SER A 175 1.34 -10.64 -0.93
C SER A 175 0.99 -11.36 -2.22
N THR A 176 -0.22 -11.15 -2.73
CA THR A 176 -0.65 -11.78 -3.98
C THR A 176 -0.05 -11.10 -5.21
N GLU A 177 0.28 -9.80 -5.11
CA GLU A 177 0.66 -8.95 -6.24
C GLU A 177 -0.26 -9.18 -7.45
N TRP A 178 -1.57 -9.27 -7.19
CA TRP A 178 -2.56 -9.82 -8.11
C TRP A 178 -2.83 -8.99 -9.37
N GLY A 179 -2.10 -7.89 -9.59
CA GLY A 179 -2.30 -7.00 -10.71
C GLY A 179 -2.19 -7.71 -12.07
N ASN A 180 -1.35 -8.76 -12.14
CA ASN A 180 -1.18 -9.62 -13.31
C ASN A 180 -2.16 -10.79 -13.40
N PHE A 181 -3.08 -10.96 -12.45
CA PHE A 181 -4.08 -12.03 -12.52
C PHE A 181 -4.84 -11.91 -13.84
N ASN A 182 -4.88 -13.00 -14.62
CA ASN A 182 -5.51 -13.00 -15.94
C ASN A 182 -6.50 -14.15 -16.04
N SER A 183 -7.68 -13.87 -16.57
CA SER A 183 -8.74 -14.84 -16.78
C SER A 183 -9.44 -14.58 -18.10
N ILE A 184 -9.73 -15.66 -18.82
CA ILE A 184 -10.54 -15.61 -20.06
C ILE A 184 -11.96 -15.11 -19.82
N HIS A 185 -12.41 -15.07 -18.57
CA HIS A 185 -13.75 -14.65 -18.17
C HIS A 185 -13.84 -13.15 -17.87
N PHE A 186 -12.75 -12.39 -17.99
CA PHE A 186 -12.83 -10.95 -17.83
C PHE A 186 -13.69 -10.33 -18.94
N PRO A 187 -14.65 -9.46 -18.60
CA PRO A 187 -15.50 -8.78 -19.58
C PRO A 187 -14.73 -7.63 -20.24
N LEU A 188 -13.65 -7.94 -20.95
CA LEU A 188 -12.77 -6.96 -21.58
C LEU A 188 -13.49 -6.27 -22.74
N THR A 189 -13.46 -4.95 -22.75
CA THR A 189 -13.89 -4.13 -23.88
C THR A 189 -12.73 -3.82 -24.83
N GLU A 190 -13.04 -3.20 -25.98
CA GLU A 190 -12.01 -2.66 -26.86
C GLU A 190 -11.16 -1.57 -26.17
N PHE A 191 -11.73 -0.85 -25.21
CA PHE A 191 -11.04 0.22 -24.47
C PHE A 191 -10.02 -0.36 -23.50
N ASP A 192 -10.38 -1.45 -22.82
CA ASP A 192 -9.47 -2.20 -21.95
C ASP A 192 -8.33 -2.80 -22.75
N SER A 193 -8.64 -3.41 -23.89
CA SER A 193 -7.64 -4.02 -24.79
C SER A 193 -6.64 -3.00 -25.30
N ARG A 194 -7.12 -1.82 -25.73
CA ARG A 194 -6.25 -0.71 -26.15
C ARG A 194 -5.42 -0.16 -25.00
N LEU A 195 -6.03 0.04 -23.82
CA LEU A 195 -5.29 0.47 -22.64
C LEU A 195 -4.18 -0.54 -22.28
N TYR A 196 -4.49 -1.82 -22.32
CA TYR A 196 -3.54 -2.89 -22.00
C TYR A 196 -2.33 -2.90 -22.95
N ALA A 197 -2.53 -2.58 -24.22
CA ALA A 197 -1.48 -2.49 -25.23
C ALA A 197 -0.70 -1.16 -25.22
N GLU A 198 -1.36 -0.04 -24.93
CA GLU A 198 -0.80 1.32 -25.08
C GLU A 198 -0.35 1.95 -23.75
N SER A 199 -0.59 1.28 -22.61
CA SER A 199 -0.11 1.73 -21.30
C SER A 199 1.42 1.77 -21.22
N PRO A 200 2.01 2.49 -20.23
CA PRO A 200 3.46 2.46 -19.96
C PRO A 200 4.05 1.06 -19.72
N ASN A 201 3.22 0.09 -19.32
CA ASN A 201 3.57 -1.31 -19.11
C ASN A 201 2.73 -2.24 -20.01
N PRO A 202 2.98 -2.27 -21.34
CA PRO A 202 2.21 -3.09 -22.27
C PRO A 202 2.21 -4.57 -21.90
N GLY A 203 1.06 -5.25 -22.05
CA GLY A 203 1.00 -6.70 -21.83
C GLY A 203 1.09 -7.14 -20.37
N SER A 204 1.10 -6.23 -19.41
CA SER A 204 1.17 -6.54 -17.97
C SER A 204 0.04 -5.87 -17.19
N GLN A 205 -0.16 -6.28 -15.95
CA GLN A 205 -1.08 -5.68 -14.99
C GLN A 205 -2.54 -5.63 -15.48
N ILE A 206 -3.02 -6.68 -16.17
CA ILE A 206 -4.36 -6.67 -16.77
C ILE A 206 -5.46 -6.47 -15.72
N PHE A 207 -5.40 -7.18 -14.59
CA PHE A 207 -6.40 -7.04 -13.53
C PHE A 207 -6.34 -5.65 -12.89
N GLU A 208 -5.13 -5.14 -12.63
CA GLU A 208 -4.98 -3.79 -12.08
C GLU A 208 -5.54 -2.72 -13.02
N LYS A 209 -5.32 -2.85 -14.33
CA LYS A 209 -5.85 -1.93 -15.34
C LYS A 209 -7.37 -1.91 -15.42
N LEU A 210 -8.02 -3.00 -15.04
CA LEU A 210 -9.48 -3.08 -15.03
C LEU A 210 -10.13 -2.38 -13.84
N ILE A 211 -9.47 -2.35 -12.67
CA ILE A 211 -10.13 -1.93 -11.43
C ILE A 211 -9.45 -0.77 -10.70
N ALA A 212 -8.17 -0.50 -10.94
CA ALA A 212 -7.45 0.51 -10.19
C ALA A 212 -7.74 1.93 -10.71
N GLY A 213 -7.85 2.88 -9.79
CA GLY A 213 -8.16 4.28 -10.06
C GLY A 213 -7.19 4.97 -11.02
N THR A 214 -5.93 4.50 -11.10
CA THR A 214 -4.96 4.97 -12.10
C THR A 214 -5.47 4.84 -13.54
N TYR A 215 -6.30 3.82 -13.81
CA TYR A 215 -6.69 3.39 -15.14
C TYR A 215 -8.17 3.63 -15.45
N LEU A 216 -9.05 3.63 -14.45
CA LEU A 216 -10.49 3.87 -14.64
C LEU A 216 -10.78 5.19 -15.37
N GLY A 217 -10.10 6.28 -15.00
CA GLY A 217 -10.24 7.56 -15.69
C GLY A 217 -9.79 7.51 -17.15
N GLU A 218 -8.81 6.67 -17.47
CA GLU A 218 -8.31 6.50 -18.83
C GLU A 218 -9.25 5.67 -19.70
N ILE A 219 -9.93 4.66 -19.13
CA ILE A 219 -11.03 3.97 -19.81
C ILE A 219 -12.16 4.94 -20.14
N VAL A 220 -12.59 5.76 -19.18
CA VAL A 220 -13.63 6.79 -19.40
C VAL A 220 -13.20 7.78 -20.48
N ARG A 221 -11.94 8.26 -20.45
CA ARG A 221 -11.41 9.17 -21.48
C ARG A 221 -11.49 8.54 -22.88
N ARG A 222 -11.13 7.26 -23.01
CA ARG A 222 -11.16 6.54 -24.30
C ARG A 222 -12.58 6.37 -24.84
N VAL A 223 -13.53 6.06 -23.97
CA VAL A 223 -14.96 6.01 -24.32
C VAL A 223 -15.44 7.38 -24.80
N LEU A 224 -15.18 8.44 -24.03
CA LEU A 224 -15.58 9.81 -24.37
C LEU A 224 -14.93 10.29 -25.67
N LEU A 225 -13.67 9.96 -25.90
CA LEU A 225 -12.97 10.30 -27.14
C LEU A 225 -13.62 9.62 -28.34
N LYS A 226 -13.96 8.32 -28.24
CA LYS A 226 -14.65 7.60 -29.31
C LYS A 226 -16.04 8.19 -29.57
N MET A 227 -16.82 8.44 -28.52
CA MET A 227 -18.13 9.07 -28.65
C MET A 227 -18.04 10.48 -29.28
N ALA A 228 -17.04 11.27 -28.91
CA ALA A 228 -16.84 12.60 -29.48
C ALA A 228 -16.45 12.56 -30.98
N GLN A 229 -15.76 11.50 -31.41
CA GLN A 229 -15.35 11.32 -32.81
C GLN A 229 -16.49 10.78 -33.68
N GLU A 230 -17.35 9.95 -33.11
CA GLU A 230 -18.41 9.25 -33.84
C GLU A 230 -19.77 9.94 -33.72
N THR A 231 -19.92 10.89 -32.78
CA THR A 231 -21.18 11.58 -32.50
C THR A 231 -20.92 13.06 -32.18
N ALA A 232 -21.98 13.88 -32.24
CA ALA A 232 -21.93 15.29 -31.84
C ALA A 232 -21.96 15.50 -30.31
N LEU A 233 -21.39 14.58 -29.51
CA LEU A 233 -21.43 14.63 -28.04
C LEU A 233 -20.96 15.98 -27.47
N PHE A 234 -19.98 16.62 -28.12
CA PHE A 234 -19.45 17.93 -27.75
C PHE A 234 -19.63 18.98 -28.87
N GLY A 235 -20.61 18.78 -29.76
CA GLY A 235 -20.81 19.62 -30.96
C GLY A 235 -19.95 19.17 -32.14
N ASP A 236 -19.60 20.12 -33.01
CA ASP A 236 -18.93 19.83 -34.30
C ASP A 236 -17.42 19.53 -34.16
N SER A 237 -16.85 19.64 -32.96
CA SER A 237 -15.42 19.45 -32.74
C SER A 237 -15.13 18.63 -31.49
N VAL A 238 -14.09 17.78 -31.58
CA VAL A 238 -13.60 16.99 -30.44
C VAL A 238 -12.78 17.90 -29.51
N PRO A 239 -13.11 17.99 -28.21
CA PRO A 239 -12.32 18.76 -27.26
C PRO A 239 -10.85 18.27 -27.24
N SER A 240 -9.91 19.17 -27.53
CA SER A 240 -8.49 18.82 -27.66
C SER A 240 -7.92 18.15 -26.41
N LYS A 241 -8.40 18.53 -25.21
CA LYS A 241 -8.04 17.94 -23.92
C LYS A 241 -8.33 16.44 -23.82
N LEU A 242 -9.32 15.91 -24.57
CA LEU A 242 -9.59 14.47 -24.59
C LEU A 242 -8.46 13.68 -25.26
N ASN A 243 -7.58 14.31 -26.04
CA ASN A 243 -6.40 13.64 -26.60
C ASN A 243 -5.25 13.49 -25.58
N THR A 244 -5.32 14.20 -24.45
CA THR A 244 -4.31 14.10 -23.40
C THR A 244 -4.53 12.81 -22.60
N LEU A 245 -3.61 11.84 -22.73
CA LEU A 245 -3.65 10.60 -21.96
C LEU A 245 -3.70 10.89 -20.45
N TYR A 246 -4.50 10.10 -19.72
CA TYR A 246 -4.66 10.18 -18.26
C TYR A 246 -5.14 11.53 -17.71
N ILE A 247 -5.72 12.40 -18.54
CA ILE A 247 -6.26 13.70 -18.10
C ILE A 247 -7.35 13.56 -17.02
N LEU A 248 -8.08 12.43 -17.02
CA LEU A 248 -9.12 12.11 -16.04
C LEU A 248 -8.62 11.27 -14.85
N ARG A 249 -7.31 11.05 -14.70
CA ARG A 249 -6.74 10.22 -13.63
C ARG A 249 -7.15 10.70 -12.22
N ARG A 250 -7.28 12.00 -12.01
CA ARG A 250 -7.71 12.60 -10.72
C ARG A 250 -9.23 12.63 -10.51
N PHE A 251 -10.03 12.33 -11.54
CA PHE A 251 -11.49 12.34 -11.41
C PHE A 251 -12.02 11.09 -10.69
N VAL A 252 -11.27 9.99 -10.70
CA VAL A 252 -11.61 8.73 -10.02
C VAL A 252 -10.91 8.65 -8.66
N ASP A 253 -10.85 9.76 -7.94
CA ASP A 253 -10.25 9.80 -6.61
C ASP A 253 -11.28 9.39 -5.55
N SER A 254 -10.85 8.51 -4.64
CA SER A 254 -11.45 8.01 -3.38
C SER A 254 -12.97 7.85 -3.27
N CYS A 255 -13.79 8.88 -3.52
CA CYS A 255 -15.22 8.91 -3.19
C CYS A 255 -16.05 7.84 -3.92
N VAL A 256 -15.83 7.62 -5.22
CA VAL A 256 -16.60 6.63 -6.00
C VAL A 256 -16.22 5.20 -5.59
N LEU A 257 -14.92 4.90 -5.52
CA LEU A 257 -14.41 3.60 -5.09
C LEU A 257 -14.80 3.28 -3.63
N LYS A 258 -14.77 4.27 -2.73
CA LYS A 258 -15.13 4.11 -1.32
C LYS A 258 -16.64 3.88 -1.13
N GLN A 259 -17.48 4.48 -1.97
CA GLN A 259 -18.93 4.27 -1.92
C GLN A 259 -19.33 2.87 -2.39
N ASP A 260 -18.67 2.36 -3.43
CA ASP A 260 -18.89 0.99 -3.90
C ASP A 260 -18.23 -0.06 -2.99
N PHE A 261 -17.12 0.27 -2.32
CA PHE A 261 -16.52 -0.59 -1.30
C PHE A 261 -17.42 -0.73 -0.06
N ASN A 262 -18.00 0.36 0.45
CA ASN A 262 -18.93 0.27 1.57
C ASN A 262 -20.13 -0.63 1.22
N LYS A 263 -20.69 -0.49 0.00
CA LYS A 263 -21.75 -1.39 -0.49
C LYS A 263 -21.29 -2.84 -0.61
N PHE A 264 -20.04 -3.08 -1.01
CA PHE A 264 -19.46 -4.43 -1.08
C PHE A 264 -19.26 -5.03 0.32
N TYR A 265 -18.72 -4.25 1.25
CA TYR A 265 -18.54 -4.64 2.65
C TYR A 265 -19.88 -4.96 3.32
N ASP A 266 -20.89 -4.11 3.14
CA ASP A 266 -22.25 -4.33 3.65
C ASP A 266 -22.87 -5.63 3.11
N ARG A 267 -22.62 -5.97 1.84
CA ARG A 267 -23.09 -7.23 1.22
C ARG A 267 -22.40 -8.47 1.78
N ILE A 268 -21.15 -8.37 2.22
CA ILE A 268 -20.42 -9.48 2.85
C ILE A 268 -20.78 -9.58 4.33
N ALA A 269 -20.82 -8.46 5.05
CA ALA A 269 -21.16 -8.41 6.47
C ALA A 269 -22.58 -8.94 6.73
N TRP A 270 -23.54 -8.64 5.85
CA TRP A 270 -24.90 -9.17 5.94
C TRP A 270 -24.98 -10.70 5.78
N LYS A 271 -24.09 -11.29 4.97
CA LYS A 271 -24.07 -12.75 4.76
C LYS A 271 -23.52 -13.54 5.95
N ASN A 272 -22.84 -12.89 6.90
CA ASN A 272 -22.26 -13.53 8.09
C ASN A 272 -23.11 -13.32 9.37
N SER A 273 -24.32 -12.77 9.24
CA SER A 273 -25.20 -12.44 10.37
C SER A 273 -26.45 -13.35 10.48
N ASN A 274 -26.47 -14.51 9.81
CA ASN A 274 -27.54 -15.52 9.91
C ASN A 274 -26.97 -16.90 10.26
#